data_AF-A0A820X2Q4-F1
#
_entry.id   AF-A0A820X2Q4-F1
#
_cell.length_a   1.000
_cell.length_b   1.000
_cell.length_c   1.000
_cell.angle_alpha   90.00
_cell.angle_beta   90.00
_cell.angle_gamma   90.00
#
_symmetry.space_group_name_H-M   'P 1'
#
loop_
_entity.id
_entity.type
_entity.pdbx_description
1 polymer ?
#
loop_
_entity_poly.entity_id
_entity_poly.type
_entity_poly.pdbx_seq_one_letter_code
_entity_poly.pdbx_strand_id
1 'polypeptide(L)'
;THCLTNPYDFQIGDVRLLGTSGQNLDDIDLQSTIDSRVQILENCLKWSAIAPTCPDTLSCYPYVKNDPFIITDTPHVFFAGNQPKFETRVFQESNDIQVRLLCIPSFAQSYSCIALNLSTRECYEISFQNETPQLIQ
;
A
#
# COMPACT_ATOMS: atom_id res chain seq x y z
N THR A 1 -3.09 -8.35 -21.58
CA THR A 1 -3.09 -8.33 -20.10
C THR A 1 -1.66 -8.53 -19.67
N HIS A 2 -1.03 -7.54 -19.02
CA HIS A 2 0.34 -7.68 -18.53
C HIS A 2 0.31 -8.38 -17.17
N CYS A 3 1.07 -9.46 -17.01
CA CYS A 3 1.29 -10.12 -15.72
C CYS A 3 2.57 -9.57 -15.12
N LEU A 4 2.49 -9.03 -13.89
CA LEU A 4 3.56 -8.29 -13.24
C LEU A 4 3.94 -8.97 -11.92
N THR A 5 5.07 -8.56 -11.35
CA THR A 5 5.63 -9.14 -10.12
C THR A 5 5.02 -8.52 -8.85
N ASN A 6 5.33 -9.11 -7.69
CA ASN A 6 5.10 -8.52 -6.37
C ASN A 6 6.44 -8.54 -5.60
N PRO A 7 6.94 -7.41 -5.07
CA PRO A 7 6.44 -6.04 -5.27
C PRO A 7 6.47 -5.56 -6.74
N TYR A 8 5.80 -4.44 -7.00
CA TYR A 8 5.81 -3.79 -8.32
C TYR A 8 6.09 -2.29 -8.22
N ASP A 9 7.05 -1.82 -9.01
CA ASP A 9 7.47 -0.42 -9.11
C ASP A 9 7.30 0.03 -10.57
N PHE A 10 6.56 1.11 -10.77
CA PHE A 10 6.19 1.57 -12.10
C PHE A 10 5.88 3.07 -12.13
N GLN A 11 5.85 3.61 -13.34
CA GLN A 11 5.57 5.03 -13.56
C GLN A 11 4.41 5.18 -14.56
N ILE A 12 3.46 6.05 -14.22
CA ILE A 12 2.38 6.49 -15.10
C ILE A 12 2.48 8.02 -15.24
N GLY A 13 2.78 8.49 -16.46
CA GLY A 13 3.13 9.89 -16.67
C GLY A 13 4.35 10.27 -15.82
N ASP A 14 4.23 11.28 -14.98
CA ASP A 14 5.30 11.72 -14.07
C ASP A 14 5.15 11.16 -12.64
N VAL A 15 4.19 10.26 -12.43
CA VAL A 15 3.90 9.67 -11.12
C VAL A 15 4.50 8.28 -11.01
N ARG A 16 5.49 8.13 -10.16
CA ARG A 16 6.05 6.83 -9.74
C ARG A 16 5.27 6.22 -8.58
N LEU A 17 4.85 4.97 -8.74
CA LEU A 17 4.08 4.19 -7.79
C LEU A 17 4.86 2.93 -7.42
N LEU A 18 4.94 2.66 -6.12
CA LEU A 18 5.45 1.43 -5.56
C LEU A 18 4.29 0.70 -4.88
N GLY A 19 4.16 -0.60 -5.11
CA GLY A 19 3.02 -1.37 -4.65
C GLY A 19 3.37 -2.78 -4.20
N THR A 20 2.66 -3.27 -3.18
CA THR A 20 2.65 -4.69 -2.79
C THR A 20 1.24 -5.25 -2.81
N SER A 21 1.12 -6.58 -2.82
CA SER A 21 -0.18 -7.26 -2.66
C SER A 21 -0.68 -7.35 -1.21
N GLY A 22 0.04 -6.79 -0.23
CA GLY A 22 -0.41 -6.67 1.16
C GLY A 22 0.26 -7.58 2.19
N GLN A 23 0.92 -8.66 1.75
CA GLN A 23 1.46 -9.68 2.67
C GLN A 23 2.50 -9.14 3.64
N ASN A 24 3.29 -8.15 3.21
CA ASN A 24 4.28 -7.48 4.06
C ASN A 24 3.64 -6.74 5.24
N LEU A 25 2.48 -6.10 5.02
CA LEU A 25 1.75 -5.43 6.11
C LEU A 25 1.08 -6.45 7.04
N ASP A 26 0.50 -7.51 6.48
CA ASP A 26 -0.11 -8.58 7.28
C ASP A 26 0.90 -9.25 8.22
N ASP A 27 2.11 -9.49 7.72
CA ASP A 27 3.17 -10.11 8.52
C ASP A 27 3.66 -9.17 9.63
N ILE A 28 3.89 -7.88 9.35
CA ILE A 28 4.28 -6.91 10.39
C ILE A 28 3.17 -6.72 11.43
N ASP A 29 1.90 -6.69 11.02
CA ASP A 29 0.75 -6.59 11.91
C ASP A 29 0.69 -7.77 12.88
N LEU A 30 0.99 -8.98 12.40
CA LEU A 30 1.07 -10.17 13.23
C LEU A 30 2.24 -10.13 14.24
N GLN A 31 3.35 -9.47 13.89
CA GLN A 31 4.57 -9.44 14.69
C GLN A 31 4.76 -8.15 15.52
N SER A 32 3.80 -7.22 15.49
CA SER A 32 3.95 -5.92 16.14
C SER A 32 2.70 -5.50 16.92
N THR A 33 2.81 -4.42 17.69
CA THR A 33 1.69 -3.79 18.40
C THR A 33 1.18 -2.54 17.67
N ILE A 34 1.38 -2.46 16.35
CA ILE A 34 0.99 -1.30 15.54
C ILE A 34 -0.45 -1.53 15.06
N ASP A 35 -1.40 -0.79 15.61
CA ASP A 35 -2.84 -1.01 15.35
C ASP A 35 -3.34 -0.49 13.99
N SER A 36 -2.49 0.17 13.19
CA SER A 36 -2.88 0.82 11.94
C SER A 36 -2.05 0.37 10.75
N ARG A 37 -2.73 -0.15 9.73
CA ARG A 37 -2.09 -0.61 8.49
C ARG A 37 -1.41 0.53 7.74
N VAL A 38 -2.00 1.72 7.71
CA VAL A 38 -1.33 2.88 7.07
C VAL A 38 -0.10 3.32 7.86
N GLN A 39 -0.06 3.12 9.19
CA GLN A 39 1.13 3.38 9.99
C GLN A 39 2.24 2.35 9.74
N ILE A 40 1.90 1.07 9.57
CA ILE A 40 2.87 0.04 9.14
C ILE A 40 3.47 0.43 7.79
N LEU A 41 2.63 0.83 6.83
CA LEU A 41 3.08 1.26 5.50
C LEU A 41 3.99 2.49 5.55
N GLU A 42 3.66 3.47 6.41
CA GLU A 42 4.50 4.64 6.67
C GLU A 42 5.85 4.24 7.28
N ASN A 43 5.85 3.28 8.20
CA ASN A 43 7.07 2.79 8.81
C ASN A 43 7.96 2.07 7.79
N CYS A 44 7.40 1.22 6.91
CA CYS A 44 8.13 0.61 5.80
C CYS A 44 8.82 1.66 4.93
N LEU A 45 8.14 2.77 4.65
CA LEU A 45 8.74 3.90 3.92
C LEU A 45 9.89 4.55 4.70
N LYS A 46 9.69 4.86 5.99
CA LYS A 46 10.73 5.46 6.85
C LYS A 46 11.96 4.56 7.02
N TRP A 47 11.75 3.26 7.10
CA TRP A 47 12.82 2.27 7.18
C TRP A 47 13.49 2.01 5.83
N SER A 48 12.97 2.61 4.75
CA SER A 48 13.39 2.34 3.37
C SER A 48 13.39 0.84 3.03
N ALA A 49 12.42 0.10 3.58
CA ALA A 49 12.32 -1.34 3.48
C ALA A 49 10.86 -1.77 3.24
N ILE A 50 10.58 -2.39 2.10
CA ILE A 50 9.25 -2.85 1.69
C ILE A 50 8.75 -3.98 2.60
N ALA A 51 9.61 -4.94 2.90
CA ALA A 51 9.29 -6.13 3.69
C ALA A 51 10.43 -6.41 4.68
N PRO A 52 10.55 -5.64 5.78
CA PRO A 52 11.64 -5.74 6.74
C PRO A 52 11.68 -7.07 7.51
N THR A 53 10.57 -7.82 7.50
CA THR A 53 10.44 -9.12 8.16
C THR A 53 10.85 -10.30 7.28
N CYS A 54 11.19 -10.04 6.01
CA CYS A 54 11.82 -11.02 5.15
C CYS A 54 13.31 -11.18 5.52
N PRO A 55 13.87 -12.41 5.55
CA PRO A 55 13.23 -13.70 5.33
C PRO A 55 12.65 -14.36 6.61
N ASP A 56 12.74 -13.70 7.76
CA ASP A 56 12.57 -14.32 9.08
C ASP A 56 11.15 -14.84 9.35
N THR A 57 10.11 -14.02 9.10
CA THR A 57 8.70 -14.41 9.28
C THR A 57 7.92 -14.42 7.97
N LEU A 58 8.30 -13.57 7.02
CA LEU A 58 7.79 -13.60 5.66
C LEU A 58 8.81 -14.27 4.72
N SER A 59 8.42 -15.41 4.15
CA SER A 59 9.27 -16.15 3.21
C SER A 59 9.64 -15.31 1.99
N CYS A 60 10.92 -15.23 1.67
CA CYS A 60 11.41 -14.64 0.42
C CYS A 60 12.50 -15.50 -0.22
N TYR A 61 12.85 -15.17 -1.47
CA TYR A 61 14.01 -15.77 -2.12
C TYR A 61 15.30 -15.33 -1.38
N PRO A 62 16.28 -16.23 -1.16
CA PRO A 62 17.52 -15.88 -0.45
C PRO A 62 18.45 -15.05 -1.36
N TYR A 63 18.28 -13.73 -1.34
CA TYR A 63 19.16 -12.81 -2.06
C TYR A 63 20.52 -12.68 -1.37
N VAL A 64 21.61 -12.82 -2.14
CA VAL A 64 22.99 -12.82 -1.59
C VAL A 64 23.70 -11.48 -1.81
N LYS A 65 23.34 -10.74 -2.86
CA LYS A 65 24.06 -9.52 -3.28
C LYS A 65 23.25 -8.25 -3.03
N ASN A 66 22.06 -8.19 -3.61
CA ASN A 66 21.20 -7.03 -3.58
C ASN A 66 19.84 -7.46 -3.04
N ASP A 67 19.38 -6.78 -1.99
CA ASP A 67 18.06 -6.98 -1.44
C ASP A 67 17.04 -6.16 -2.25
N PRO A 68 16.07 -6.79 -2.94
CA PRO A 68 15.05 -6.08 -3.72
C PRO A 68 14.00 -5.37 -2.86
N PHE A 69 14.00 -5.58 -1.54
CA PHE A 69 13.07 -4.93 -0.64
C PHE A 69 13.55 -3.56 -0.17
N ILE A 70 14.76 -3.13 -0.53
CA ILE A 70 15.25 -1.79 -0.24
C ILE A 70 14.58 -0.78 -1.16
N ILE A 71 14.02 0.28 -0.57
CA ILE A 71 13.49 1.43 -1.29
C ILE A 71 14.65 2.38 -1.59
N THR A 72 15.14 2.38 -2.82
CA THR A 72 16.29 3.23 -3.23
C THR A 72 15.90 4.68 -3.47
N ASP A 73 14.69 4.89 -3.98
CA ASP A 73 14.20 6.19 -4.42
C ASP A 73 12.79 6.36 -3.88
N THR A 74 12.49 7.53 -3.32
CA THR A 74 11.17 7.82 -2.72
C THR A 74 10.08 7.82 -3.79
N PRO A 75 9.05 6.95 -3.70
CA PRO A 75 7.94 6.94 -4.66
C PRO A 75 6.99 8.12 -4.39
N HIS A 76 6.18 8.50 -5.39
CA HIS A 76 5.10 9.49 -5.17
C HIS A 76 3.88 8.86 -4.50
N VAL A 77 3.66 7.57 -4.74
CA VAL A 77 2.59 6.77 -4.15
C VAL A 77 3.19 5.45 -3.67
N PHE A 78 2.94 5.10 -2.41
CA PHE A 78 3.25 3.78 -1.88
C PHE A 78 1.95 3.11 -1.43
N PHE A 79 1.63 1.94 -1.97
CA PHE A 79 0.37 1.26 -1.68
C PHE A 79 0.54 -0.21 -1.31
N ALA A 80 -0.42 -0.71 -0.54
CA ALA A 80 -0.57 -2.12 -0.22
C ALA A 80 -1.98 -2.58 -0.54
N GLY A 81 -2.09 -3.67 -1.31
CA GLY A 81 -3.36 -4.32 -1.64
C GLY A 81 -3.93 -5.15 -0.49
N ASN A 82 -5.17 -5.62 -0.67
CA ASN A 82 -5.84 -6.60 0.20
C ASN A 82 -5.89 -6.21 1.70
N GLN A 83 -5.95 -4.92 2.02
CA GLN A 83 -6.05 -4.48 3.40
C GLN A 83 -7.49 -4.61 3.94
N PRO A 84 -7.69 -4.66 5.27
CA PRO A 84 -9.02 -4.85 5.85
C PRO A 84 -10.02 -3.73 5.55
N LYS A 85 -9.52 -2.51 5.34
CA LYS A 85 -10.30 -1.31 5.04
C LYS A 85 -9.46 -0.31 4.24
N PHE A 86 -10.14 0.62 3.57
CA PHE A 86 -9.47 1.76 2.96
C PHE A 86 -8.88 2.67 4.05
N GLU A 87 -7.57 2.93 3.95
CA GLU A 87 -6.90 3.97 4.73
C GLU A 87 -5.91 4.71 3.84
N THR A 88 -5.78 6.02 4.02
CA THR A 88 -4.77 6.81 3.31
C THR A 88 -4.14 7.84 4.22
N ARG A 89 -2.88 8.17 3.94
CA ARG A 89 -2.14 9.22 4.62
C ARG A 89 -1.23 9.92 3.64
N VAL A 90 -0.98 11.20 3.89
CA VAL A 90 0.08 11.95 3.24
C VAL A 90 1.28 11.95 4.15
N PHE A 91 2.39 11.37 3.69
CA PHE A 91 3.67 11.45 4.38
C PHE A 91 4.51 12.56 3.76
N GLN A 92 5.00 13.47 4.60
CA GLN A 92 5.82 14.60 4.19
C GLN A 92 7.26 14.36 4.65
N GLU A 93 8.17 14.13 3.70
CA GLU A 93 9.60 13.94 3.99
C GLU A 93 10.31 15.31 4.07
N SER A 94 10.00 16.21 3.13
CA SER A 94 10.48 17.59 3.07
C SER A 94 9.47 18.47 2.35
N ASN A 95 9.66 19.79 2.26
CA ASN A 95 8.71 20.70 1.61
C ASN A 95 8.36 20.28 0.16
N ASP A 96 9.32 19.70 -0.56
CA ASP A 96 9.17 19.34 -1.97
C ASP A 96 8.84 17.84 -2.19
N ILE A 97 9.00 17.00 -1.15
CA ILE A 97 8.83 15.55 -1.25
C ILE A 97 7.67 15.10 -0.37
N GLN A 98 6.63 14.63 -1.05
CA GLN A 98 5.41 14.12 -0.45
C GLN A 98 5.06 12.76 -1.05
N VAL A 99 4.70 11.81 -0.19
CA VAL A 99 4.30 10.46 -0.57
C VAL A 99 2.86 10.21 -0.15
N ARG A 100 2.03 9.77 -1.09
CA ARG A 100 0.68 9.28 -0.82
C ARG A 100 0.75 7.81 -0.40
N LEU A 101 0.39 7.53 0.84
CA LEU A 101 0.26 6.17 1.39
C LEU A 101 -1.16 5.66 1.20
N LEU A 102 -1.32 4.42 0.71
CA LEU A 102 -2.62 3.81 0.42
C LEU A 102 -2.72 2.36 0.86
N CYS A 103 -3.66 2.10 1.76
CA CYS A 103 -4.15 0.77 2.07
C CYS A 103 -5.40 0.53 1.22
N ILE A 104 -5.28 -0.31 0.19
CA ILE A 104 -6.37 -0.63 -0.73
C ILE A 104 -7.16 -1.79 -0.13
N PRO A 105 -8.48 -1.66 0.09
CA PRO A 105 -9.26 -2.71 0.69
C PRO A 105 -9.39 -3.92 -0.23
N SER A 106 -9.57 -5.11 0.35
CA SER A 106 -9.96 -6.29 -0.41
C SER A 106 -11.33 -6.07 -1.05
N PHE A 107 -11.40 -6.01 -2.39
CA PHE A 107 -12.66 -5.82 -3.11
C PHE A 107 -13.68 -6.92 -2.78
N ALA A 108 -13.21 -8.17 -2.63
CA ALA A 108 -14.08 -9.32 -2.33
C ALA A 108 -14.82 -9.20 -0.99
N GLN A 109 -14.29 -8.40 -0.06
CA GLN A 109 -14.89 -8.19 1.26
C GLN A 109 -15.61 -6.84 1.36
N SER A 110 -14.98 -5.79 0.83
CA SER A 110 -15.46 -4.40 0.95
C SER A 110 -16.48 -4.01 -0.12
N TYR A 111 -16.43 -4.65 -1.30
CA TYR A 111 -17.08 -4.16 -2.52
C TYR A 111 -16.69 -2.72 -2.84
N SER A 112 -15.43 -2.33 -2.58
CA SER A 112 -14.93 -0.99 -2.91
C SER A 112 -13.60 -1.02 -3.65
N CYS A 113 -13.37 0.02 -4.46
CA CYS A 113 -12.11 0.27 -5.13
C CYS A 113 -11.65 1.72 -4.92
N ILE A 114 -10.39 2.01 -5.23
CA ILE A 114 -9.81 3.34 -5.01
C ILE A 114 -9.52 4.03 -6.34
N ALA A 115 -10.04 5.24 -6.51
CA ALA A 115 -9.67 6.14 -7.59
C ALA A 115 -8.57 7.09 -7.11
N LEU A 116 -7.41 7.03 -7.76
CA LEU A 116 -6.27 7.91 -7.53
C LEU A 116 -6.21 8.96 -8.64
N ASN A 117 -6.26 10.24 -8.26
CA ASN A 117 -5.96 11.34 -9.16
C ASN A 117 -4.44 11.48 -9.31
N LEU A 118 -3.91 11.25 -10.51
CA LEU A 118 -2.46 11.29 -10.75
C LEU A 118 -1.88 12.72 -10.66
N SER A 119 -2.67 13.75 -10.95
CA SER A 119 -2.19 15.14 -10.91
C SER A 119 -2.14 15.69 -9.48
N THR A 120 -3.13 15.37 -8.65
CA THR A 120 -3.23 15.89 -7.27
C THR A 120 -2.78 14.89 -6.20
N ARG A 121 -2.65 13.61 -6.57
CA ARG A 121 -2.39 12.47 -5.66
C ARG A 121 -3.48 12.30 -4.60
N GLU A 122 -4.66 12.86 -4.82
CA GLU A 122 -5.85 12.64 -3.99
C GLU A 122 -6.49 11.28 -4.32
N CYS A 123 -7.10 10.67 -3.32
CA CYS A 123 -7.66 9.32 -3.41
C CYS A 123 -9.09 9.31 -2.90
N TYR A 124 -9.96 8.61 -3.60
CA TYR A 124 -11.36 8.46 -3.26
C TYR A 124 -11.76 6.99 -3.29
N GLU A 125 -12.46 6.55 -2.25
CA GLU A 125 -13.07 5.23 -2.22
C GLU A 125 -14.39 5.26 -2.99
N ILE A 126 -14.55 4.30 -3.90
CA ILE A 126 -15.78 4.06 -4.67
C ILE A 126 -16.36 2.75 -4.14
N SER A 127 -17.51 2.83 -3.47
CA SER A 127 -18.26 1.67 -2.97
C SER A 127 -19.33 1.25 -3.97
N PHE A 128 -19.45 -0.06 -4.19
CA PHE A 128 -20.42 -0.70 -5.07
C PHE A 128 -21.54 -1.42 -4.30
N GLN A 129 -21.63 -1.22 -2.99
CA GLN A 129 -22.73 -1.78 -2.20
C GLN A 129 -24.05 -1.09 -2.57
N ASN A 130 -25.08 -1.88 -2.85
CA ASN A 130 -26.42 -1.34 -3.04
C ASN A 130 -26.92 -0.81 -1.69
N GLU A 131 -27.39 0.44 -1.66
CA GLU A 131 -28.17 0.93 -0.54
C GLU A 131 -29.37 -0.01 -0.38
N THR A 132 -29.40 -0.79 0.71
CA THR A 132 -30.62 -1.50 1.07
C THR A 132 -31.58 -0.42 1.53
N PRO A 133 -32.72 -0.18 0.87
CA PRO A 133 -33.66 0.84 1.33
C PRO A 133 -34.04 0.51 2.77
N GLN A 134 -33.79 1.46 3.68
CA GLN A 134 -34.26 1.36 5.05
C GLN A 134 -35.78 1.21 5.00
N LEU A 135 -36.28 0.02 5.34
CA LEU A 135 -37.71 -0.18 5.58
C LEU A 135 -38.09 0.77 6.71
N ILE A 136 -38.85 1.80 6.36
CA ILE A 136 -39.50 2.70 7.32
C ILE A 136 -40.41 1.80 8.17
N GLN A 137 -40.04 1.60 9.44
CA GLN A 137 -40.92 1.04 10.46
C GLN A 137 -41.85 2.13 11.01
#